data_AF-A0A8E7U511-F1
#
_entry.id   AF-A0A8E7U511-F1
#
_cell.length_a   1.000
_cell.length_b   1.000
_cell.length_c   1.000
_cell.angle_alpha   90.00
_cell.angle_beta   90.00
_cell.angle_gamma   90.00
#
_symmetry.space_group_name_H-M   'P 1'
#
loop_
_entity.id
_entity.type
_entity.pdbx_description
1 polymer ?
#
loop_
_entity_poly.entity_id
_entity_poly.type
_entity_poly.pdbx_seq_one_letter_code
_entity_poly.pdbx_strand_id
1 'polypeptide(L)'
;MIKVLFFAQVRELTGTDALDLPADFSTVESLRQHLATKSDRWALALEDGKLLAAVNQTLVSFDHPLTAGDEVAFFPPVTGG
;
A
#
# COMPACT_ATOMS: atom_id res chain seq x y z
N MET A 1 15.06 1.07 -3.48
CA MET A 1 14.07 0.38 -2.64
C MET A 1 12.89 1.32 -2.44
N ILE A 2 11.70 0.76 -2.26
CA ILE A 2 10.50 1.46 -1.79
C ILE A 2 10.13 0.80 -0.46
N LYS A 3 9.86 1.61 0.55
CA LYS A 3 9.38 1.15 1.84
C LYS A 3 7.85 1.14 1.83
N VAL A 4 7.23 0.02 2.16
CA VAL A 4 5.78 -0.12 2.18
C VAL A 4 5.33 -0.34 3.62
N LEU A 5 4.36 0.45 4.08
CA LEU A 5 3.78 0.40 5.42
C LEU A 5 2.30 -0.03 5.34
N PHE A 6 1.86 -0.79 6.35
CA PHE A 6 0.47 -1.21 6.47
C PHE A 6 -0.08 -0.81 7.84
N PHE A 7 -1.33 -0.34 7.88
CA PHE A 7 -1.98 0.07 9.13
C PHE A 7 -3.35 -0.57 9.33
N ALA A 8 -3.81 -0.57 10.59
CA ALA A 8 -5.13 -1.04 11.00
C ALA A 8 -5.46 -2.42 10.39
N GLN A 9 -6.67 -2.57 9.82
CA GLN A 9 -7.12 -3.84 9.24
C GLN A 9 -6.21 -4.36 8.11
N VAL A 10 -5.59 -3.46 7.33
CA VAL A 10 -4.67 -3.87 6.26
C VAL A 10 -3.48 -4.62 6.87
N ARG A 11 -2.89 -4.06 7.94
CA ARG A 11 -1.78 -4.69 8.69
C ARG A 11 -2.16 -6.05 9.29
N GLU A 12 -3.38 -6.16 9.85
CA GLU A 12 -3.87 -7.41 10.44
C GLU A 12 -4.07 -8.51 9.38
N LEU A 13 -4.51 -8.14 8.18
CA LEU A 13 -4.70 -9.08 7.08
C LEU A 13 -3.38 -9.47 6.41
N THR A 14 -2.47 -8.50 6.17
CA THR A 14 -1.15 -8.75 5.59
C THR A 14 -0.21 -9.47 6.57
N GLY A 15 -0.42 -9.29 7.88
CA GLY A 15 0.38 -9.90 8.94
C GLY A 15 1.77 -9.27 9.11
N THR A 16 1.98 -8.07 8.57
CA THR A 16 3.25 -7.36 8.65
C THR A 16 3.04 -5.84 8.66
N ASP A 17 3.89 -5.15 9.42
CA ASP A 17 3.81 -3.70 9.61
C ASP A 17 4.50 -2.95 8.46
N ALA A 18 5.56 -3.54 7.90
CA ALA A 18 6.36 -2.94 6.86
C ALA A 18 7.12 -3.98 6.03
N LEU A 19 7.47 -3.62 4.80
CA LEU A 19 8.42 -4.36 3.97
C LEU A 19 9.15 -3.43 3.00
N ASP A 20 10.30 -3.88 2.51
CA ASP A 20 11.09 -3.19 1.49
C ASP A 20 11.00 -3.95 0.16
N LEU A 21 10.76 -3.21 -0.93
CA LEU A 21 10.73 -3.77 -2.28
C LEU A 21 11.71 -3.05 -3.21
N PRO A 22 12.16 -3.72 -4.29
CA PRO A 22 12.77 -3.04 -5.42
C PRO A 22 11.84 -1.93 -5.97
N ALA A 23 12.43 -0.87 -6.51
CA ALA A 23 11.69 0.28 -7.05
C ALA A 23 11.28 0.03 -8.52
N ASP A 24 10.68 -1.13 -8.78
CA ASP A 24 10.34 -1.60 -10.13
C ASP A 24 8.88 -1.29 -10.52
N PHE A 25 8.20 -0.48 -9.71
CA PHE A 25 6.79 -0.13 -9.85
C PHE A 25 6.66 1.30 -10.34
N SER A 26 5.89 1.52 -11.40
CA SER A 26 5.69 2.85 -11.98
C SER A 26 4.69 3.70 -11.18
N THR A 27 3.69 3.06 -10.57
CA THR A 27 2.61 3.73 -9.81
C THR A 27 2.24 2.98 -8.55
N VAL A 28 1.54 3.66 -7.64
CA VAL A 28 0.93 3.07 -6.44
C VAL A 28 0.01 1.89 -6.80
N GLU A 29 -0.76 1.99 -7.89
CA GLU A 29 -1.63 0.91 -8.37
C GLU A 29 -0.83 -0.33 -8.77
N SER A 30 0.25 -0.16 -9.54
CA SER A 30 1.09 -1.28 -9.96
C SER A 30 1.73 -2.02 -8.76
N LEU A 31 2.11 -1.26 -7.73
CA LEU A 31 2.59 -1.80 -6.46
C LEU A 31 1.47 -2.55 -5.70
N ARG A 32 0.27 -1.96 -5.58
CA ARG A 32 -0.89 -2.58 -4.92
C ARG A 32 -1.25 -3.90 -5.58
N GLN A 33 -1.37 -3.92 -6.91
CA GLN A 33 -1.67 -5.13 -7.69
C GLN A 33 -0.63 -6.22 -7.45
N HIS A 34 0.66 -5.88 -7.50
CA HIS A 34 1.73 -6.84 -7.21
C HIS A 34 1.59 -7.44 -5.80
N LEU A 35 1.40 -6.59 -4.79
CA LEU A 35 1.23 -7.04 -3.41
C LEU A 35 0.00 -7.92 -3.21
N ALA A 36 -1.11 -7.62 -3.88
CA ALA A 36 -2.34 -8.40 -3.84
C ALA A 36 -2.16 -9.84 -4.35
N THR A 37 -1.17 -10.10 -5.23
CA THR A 37 -0.89 -11.46 -5.74
C THR A 37 -0.24 -12.41 -4.73
N LYS A 38 0.21 -11.91 -3.57
CA LYS A 38 0.96 -12.72 -2.60
C LYS A 38 0.13 -13.84 -1.98
N SER A 39 -1.15 -13.61 -1.72
CA SER A 39 -2.11 -14.60 -1.20
C SER A 39 -3.52 -14.00 -1.16
N ASP A 40 -4.53 -14.84 -0.94
CA ASP A 40 -5.92 -14.40 -0.78
C ASP A 40 -6.11 -13.38 0.35
N ARG A 41 -5.34 -13.49 1.44
CA ARG A 41 -5.37 -12.51 2.55
C ARG A 41 -4.85 -11.15 2.11
N TRP A 42 -3.83 -11.12 1.27
CA TRP A 42 -3.26 -9.88 0.73
C TRP A 42 -4.18 -9.26 -0.33
N ALA A 43 -4.80 -10.07 -1.17
CA ALA A 43 -5.82 -9.63 -2.10
C ALA A 43 -7.00 -8.97 -1.38
N LEU A 44 -7.47 -9.60 -0.29
CA LEU A 44 -8.52 -9.05 0.57
C LEU A 44 -8.09 -7.76 1.29
N ALA A 45 -6.85 -7.71 1.79
CA ALA A 45 -6.33 -6.53 2.49
C ALA A 45 -6.21 -5.29 1.59
N LEU A 46 -5.93 -5.51 0.30
CA LEU A 46 -5.59 -4.47 -0.66
C LEU A 46 -6.69 -4.27 -1.72
N GLU A 47 -7.92 -4.67 -1.41
CA GLU A 47 -9.08 -4.51 -2.29
C GLU A 47 -9.40 -3.01 -2.48
N ASP A 48 -9.63 -2.62 -3.75
CA ASP A 48 -9.63 -1.22 -4.19
C ASP A 48 -10.74 -0.36 -3.56
N GLY A 49 -11.93 -0.92 -3.31
CA GLY A 49 -13.16 -0.15 -3.09
C GLY A 49 -13.15 0.84 -1.91
N LYS A 50 -12.22 0.71 -0.95
CA LYS A 50 -12.08 1.64 0.19
C LYS A 50 -10.62 1.86 0.62
N LEU A 51 -9.65 1.32 -0.10
CA LEU A 51 -8.25 1.43 0.32
C LEU A 51 -7.75 2.86 0.09
N LEU A 52 -7.03 3.40 1.07
CA LEU A 52 -6.31 4.66 0.92
C LEU A 52 -4.82 4.39 0.77
N ALA A 53 -4.16 5.24 -0.01
CA ALA A 53 -2.72 5.25 -0.18
C ALA A 53 -2.12 6.61 0.15
N ALA A 54 -0.95 6.60 0.76
CA ALA A 54 -0.12 7.78 0.91
C ALA A 54 1.29 7.52 0.39
N VAL A 55 1.90 8.53 -0.22
CA VAL A 55 3.30 8.54 -0.62
C VAL A 55 3.97 9.70 0.10
N ASN A 56 5.06 9.42 0.81
CA ASN A 56 5.80 10.40 1.62
C ASN A 56 4.85 11.23 2.51
N GLN A 57 4.06 10.51 3.30
CA GLN A 57 3.09 11.03 4.27
C GLN A 57 1.98 11.93 3.69
N THR A 58 1.80 11.95 2.37
CA THR A 58 0.75 12.70 1.67
C THR A 58 -0.23 11.73 1.02
N LEU A 59 -1.54 11.94 1.23
CA LEU A 59 -2.58 11.16 0.53
C LEU A 59 -2.50 11.38 -0.98
N VAL A 60 -2.53 10.30 -1.75
CA VAL A 60 -2.41 10.34 -3.20
C VAL A 60 -3.43 9.39 -3.86
N SER A 61 -3.70 9.61 -5.15
CA SER A 61 -4.41 8.62 -5.97
C SER A 61 -3.51 7.42 -6.28
N PHE A 62 -4.13 6.31 -6.67
CA PHE A 62 -3.41 5.11 -7.07
C PHE A 62 -2.59 5.27 -8.36
N ASP A 63 -2.90 6.30 -9.17
CA ASP A 63 -2.11 6.67 -10.36
C ASP A 63 -0.83 7.45 -10.03
N HIS A 64 -0.58 7.79 -8.76
CA HIS A 64 0.60 8.54 -8.37
C HIS A 64 1.89 7.78 -8.74
N PRO A 65 2.86 8.44 -9.39
CA PRO A 65 4.10 7.80 -9.80
C PRO A 65 4.97 7.47 -8.58
N LEU A 66 5.67 6.34 -8.64
CA LEU A 66 6.62 5.93 -7.60
C LEU A 66 8.07 6.08 -8.07
N THR A 67 8.93 6.40 -7.11
CA THR A 67 10.36 6.58 -7.31
C THR A 67 11.15 5.83 -6.24
N ALA A 68 12.43 5.55 -6.54
CA ALA A 68 13.31 4.90 -5.58
C ALA A 68 13.52 5.81 -4.35
N GLY A 69 13.30 5.25 -3.16
CA GLY A 69 13.40 5.97 -1.89
C GLY A 69 12.04 6.34 -1.29
N ASP A 70 10.94 6.19 -2.04
CA ASP A 70 9.61 6.52 -1.53
C ASP A 70 9.18 5.62 -0.38
N GLU A 71 8.42 6.23 0.54
CA GLU A 71 7.62 5.52 1.53
C GLU A 71 6.15 5.52 1.08
N VAL A 72 5.59 4.33 0.89
CA VAL A 72 4.19 4.10 0.53
C VAL A 72 3.45 3.51 1.72
N ALA A 73 2.27 4.02 2.05
CA ALA A 73 1.41 3.48 3.09
C ALA A 73 0.05 3.06 2.54
N PHE A 74 -0.43 1.87 2.93
CA PHE A 74 -1.78 1.39 2.65
C PHE A 74 -2.58 1.25 3.94
N PHE A 75 -3.78 1.83 3.96
CA PHE A 75 -4.63 1.87 5.16
C PHE A 75 -6.12 2.00 4.79
N PRO A 76 -7.05 1.54 5.65
CA PRO A 76 -8.49 1.70 5.42
C PRO A 76 -8.90 3.17 5.62
N PRO A 77 -10.14 3.56 5.26
CA PRO A 77 -10.64 4.90 5.51
C PRO A 77 -10.54 5.23 6.98
N VAL A 78 -9.97 6.40 7.28
CA VAL A 78 -9.88 6.87 8.66
C VAL A 78 -11.27 7.18 9.18
N THR A 79 -11.72 6.46 10.21
CA THR A 79 -12.87 6.89 11.00
C THR A 79 -12.38 8.02 11.89
N GLY A 80 -12.58 9.26 11.46
CA GLY A 80 -12.29 10.43 12.29
C GLY A 80 -13.08 10.38 13.59
N GLY A 81 -12.39 10.68 14.70
CA GLY A 81 -12.98 11.18 15.94
C GLY A 81 -12.85 12.69 15.99
#